data_AF-A0A392V6V4-F1
#
_entry.id   AF-A0A392V6V4-F1
#
_cell.length_a   1.000
_cell.length_b   1.000
_cell.length_c   1.000
_cell.angle_alpha   90.00
_cell.angle_beta   90.00
_cell.angle_gamma   90.00
#
_symmetry.space_group_name_H-M   'P 1'
#
loop_
_entity.id
_entity.type
_entity.pdbx_description
1 polymer ?
#
loop_
_entity_poly.entity_id
_entity_poly.type
_entity_poly.pdbx_seq_one_letter_code
_entity_poly.pdbx_strand_id
1 'polypeptide(L)' 'TWRDPNDVDVMYTSTYAIDEKRFTVFLQLHTQVFDRAAVVALLKELLRLVTG' A
#
# COMPACT_ATOMS: atom_id res chain seq x y z
N THR A 1 -0.72 -23.31 5.66
CA THR A 1 -1.26 -22.04 6.20
C THR A 1 -2.63 -21.84 5.60
N TRP A 2 -3.66 -21.94 6.43
CA TRP A 2 -5.06 -21.82 5.99
C TRP A 2 -5.35 -20.35 5.69
N ARG A 3 -5.54 -19.98 4.41
CA ARG A 3 -6.06 -18.66 4.05
C ARG A 3 -7.57 -18.71 4.16
N ASP A 4 -8.13 -17.96 5.10
CA ASP A 4 -9.57 -17.79 5.18
C ASP A 4 -10.03 -17.00 3.94
N PRO A 5 -11.00 -17.51 3.15
CA PRO A 5 -11.45 -16.86 1.92
C PRO A 5 -12.25 -15.57 2.17
N ASN A 6 -12.59 -15.25 3.42
CA ASN A 6 -13.20 -13.99 3.83
C ASN A 6 -12.22 -13.03 4.49
N ASP A 7 -10.93 -13.39 4.60
CA ASP A 7 -9.88 -12.45 5.01
C ASP A 7 -9.56 -11.58 3.80
N VAL A 8 -10.45 -10.60 3.56
CA VAL A 8 -10.28 -9.64 2.48
C VAL A 8 -9.08 -8.78 2.88
N ASP A 9 -7.93 -9.01 2.25
CA ASP A 9 -6.73 -8.22 2.46
C ASP A 9 -7.09 -6.73 2.34
N VAL A 10 -7.17 -6.06 3.50
CA VAL A 10 -7.61 -4.65 3.62
C VAL A 10 -6.62 -3.72 2.91
N MET A 11 -5.38 -4.16 2.80
CA MET A 11 -4.30 -3.48 2.10
C MET A 11 -3.43 -4.51 1.39
N TYR A 12 -3.30 -4.37 0.08
CA TYR A 12 -2.41 -5.16 -0.75
C TYR A 12 -1.28 -4.26 -1.27
N THR A 13 -0.04 -4.74 -1.18
CA THR A 13 1.14 -4.01 -1.65
C THR A 13 1.88 -4.81 -2.71
N SER A 14 2.39 -4.12 -3.72
CA SER A 14 3.23 -4.73 -4.75
C SER A 14 4.33 -3.78 -5.16
N THR A 15 5.55 -4.30 -5.25
CA THR A 15 6.72 -3.53 -5.66
C THR A 15 7.20 -4.03 -7.00
N TYR A 16 7.39 -3.12 -7.94
CA TYR A 16 7.93 -3.40 -9.26
C TYR A 16 9.23 -2.63 -9.42
N ALA A 17 10.32 -3.34 -9.74
CA ALA A 17 11.55 -2.72 -10.17
C ALA A 17 11.37 -2.23 -11.61
N ILE A 18 11.61 -0.94 -11.85
CA ILE A 18 11.65 -0.36 -13.19
C ILE A 18 13.08 -0.48 -13.75
N ASP A 19 14.08 -0.22 -12.90
CA ASP A 19 15.51 -0.27 -13.23
C ASP A 19 16.33 -0.40 -11.92
N GLU A 20 17.64 -0.57 -12.00
CA GLU A 20 18.58 -0.75 -10.87
C GLU A 20 18.46 0.33 -9.78
N LYS A 21 17.97 1.52 -10.14
CA LYS A 21 17.80 2.66 -9.24
C LYS A 21 16.35 3.13 -9.09
N ARG A 22 15.39 2.49 -9.75
CA ARG A 22 13.99 2.94 -9.79
C ARG A 22 13.05 1.79 -9.49
N PHE A 23 12.18 2.01 -8.52
CA PHE A 23 11.11 1.08 -8.19
C PHE A 23 9.79 1.85 -8.06
N THR A 24 8.69 1.15 -8.27
CA THR A 24 7.34 1.64 -8.02
C THR A 24 6.67 0.76 -6.99
N VAL A 25 6.01 1.39 -6.03
CA VAL A 25 5.20 0.70 -5.04
C VAL A 25 3.73 1.00 -5.34
N PHE A 26 2.95 -0.05 -5.53
CA PHE A 26 1.50 0.03 -5.65
C PHE A 26 0.87 -0.39 -4.33
N LEU A 27 0.04 0.48 -3.79
CA LEU A 27 -0.81 0.19 -2.64
C LEU A 27 -2.26 0.12 -3.12
N GLN A 28 -2.87 -1.05 -3.00
CA GLN A 28 -4.28 -1.25 -3.23
C GLN A 28 -4.96 -1.33 -1.86
N LEU A 29 -5.81 -0.36 -1.57
CA LEU A 29 -6.49 -0.24 -0.27
C LEU A 29 -7.98 -0.51 -0.47
N HIS A 30 -8.55 -1.34 0.39
CA HIS A 30 -9.97 -1.61 0.35
C HIS A 30 -10.75 -0.39 0.89
N THR A 31 -11.47 0.30 0.01
CA THR A 31 -12.15 1.57 0.31
C THR A 31 -13.30 1.44 1.31
N GLN A 32 -13.77 0.22 1.60
CA GLN A 32 -14.74 0.00 2.68
C GLN A 32 -14.15 0.21 4.08
N VAL A 33 -12.82 0.15 4.23
CA VAL A 33 -12.14 0.28 5.53
C VAL A 33 -11.30 1.57 5.58
N PHE A 34 -10.74 1.98 4.45
CA PHE A 34 -9.97 3.21 4.35
C PHE A 34 -10.78 4.35 3.74
N ASP A 35 -11.10 5.36 4.55
CA ASP A 35 -11.57 6.65 4.03
C ASP A 35 -10.45 7.37 3.26
N ARG A 36 -10.83 8.25 2.33
CA ARG A 36 -9.89 9.07 1.55
C ARG A 36 -8.90 9.83 2.41
N ALA A 37 -9.30 10.33 3.57
CA ALA A 37 -8.40 11.02 4.49
C ALA A 37 -7.31 10.09 5.05
N ALA A 38 -7.67 8.84 5.40
CA ALA A 38 -6.75 7.84 5.92
C ALA A 38 -5.75 7.39 4.83
N VAL A 39 -6.21 7.20 3.59
CA VAL A 39 -5.32 6.88 2.44
C VAL A 39 -4.29 7.99 2.22
N VAL A 40 -4.72 9.26 2.25
CA VAL A 40 -3.84 10.40 2.05
C VAL A 40 -2.85 10.54 3.21
N ALA A 41 -3.29 10.32 4.45
CA ALA A 41 -2.41 10.34 5.62
C ALA A 41 -1.32 9.25 5.53
N LEU A 42 -1.71 8.03 5.16
CA LEU A 42 -0.79 6.92 4.93
C LEU A 42 0.22 7.24 3.82
N LEU A 43 -0.24 7.77 2.68
CA LEU A 43 0.64 8.14 1.58
C LEU A 43 1.66 9.20 1.99
N LYS A 44 1.23 10.23 2.73
CA LYS A 44 2.13 11.29 3.23
C LYS A 44 3.20 10.73 4.16
N GLU A 45 2.82 9.82 5.05
CA GLU A 45 3.77 9.21 5.98
C GLU A 45 4.77 8.30 5.27
N LEU A 46 4.33 7.53 4.28
CA LEU A 46 5.22 6.74 3.43
C LEU A 46 6.20 7.61 2.66
N LEU A 47 5.75 8.73 2.09
CA LEU A 47 6.62 9.69 1.42
C LEU A 47 7.64 10.27 2.40
N ARG A 48 7.22 10.68 3.60
CA ARG A 48 8.13 11.19 4.65
C ARG A 48 9.22 10.18 4.99
N LEU A 49 8.85 8.91 5.16
CA LEU A 49 9.81 7.82 5.48
C LEU A 49 10.81 7.58 4.35
N VAL A 50 10.40 7.74 3.09
CA VAL A 50 11.27 7.53 1.92
C VAL A 50 12.15 8.75 1.63
N THR A 51 11.67 9.97 1.92
CA THR A 51 12.42 11.20 1.66
C THR A 51 13.39 11.58 2.77
N GLY A 52 13.23 11.04 3.99
CA GLY A 52 14.04 11.39 5.15
C GLY A 52 13.61 12.69 5.80
#